data_AF-A0A8I2YG20-F1
#
_entry.id   AF-A0A8I2YG20-F1
#
_cell.length_a   1.000
_cell.length_b   1.000
_cell.length_c   1.000
_cell.angle_alpha   90.00
_cell.angle_beta   90.00
_cell.angle_gamma   90.00
#
_symmetry.space_group_name_H-M   'P 1'
#
loop_
_entity.id
_entity.type
_entity.pdbx_description
1 polymer ?
#
loop_
_entity_poly.entity_id
_entity_poly.type
_entity_poly.pdbx_seq_one_letter_code
_entity_poly.pdbx_strand_id
1 'polypeptide(L)'
;MEPAWAHAFLRRTRLSDADFEGDVLAVISLISFSLRTGKPLPQVTPCPLLNRFMERRHGLNIVHEESEEDFGLPKVLSEETLESLQYMNFCVGLSTAFSIMTRLDKLMVAVKELVGERYHIDGVGLPLHYRRGRGVEMRTPVPTLPESNAS
;
A
#
# COMPACT_ATOMS: atom_id res chain seq x y z
N MET A 1 -5.08 15.50 20.30
CA MET A 1 -6.06 14.50 19.83
C MET A 1 -6.52 13.72 21.05
N GLU A 2 -7.82 13.48 21.17
CA GLU A 2 -8.38 12.69 22.27
C GLU A 2 -7.88 11.23 22.22
N PRO A 3 -7.68 10.55 23.37
CA PRO A 3 -7.18 9.18 23.41
C PRO A 3 -8.00 8.19 22.55
N ALA A 4 -9.32 8.32 22.49
CA ALA A 4 -10.17 7.47 21.65
C ALA A 4 -9.78 7.55 20.16
N TRP A 5 -9.61 8.78 19.63
CA TRP A 5 -9.18 9.02 18.26
C TRP A 5 -7.76 8.52 17.99
N ALA A 6 -6.86 8.62 18.98
CA ALA A 6 -5.50 8.10 18.88
C ALA A 6 -5.47 6.56 18.83
N HIS A 7 -6.25 5.89 19.67
CA HIS A 7 -6.37 4.43 19.64
C HIS A 7 -6.99 3.94 18.33
N ALA A 8 -8.05 4.60 17.87
CA ALA A 8 -8.65 4.31 16.57
C ALA A 8 -7.67 4.53 15.41
N PHE A 9 -6.84 5.58 15.48
CA PHE A 9 -5.77 5.82 14.51
C PHE A 9 -4.76 4.68 14.48
N LEU A 10 -4.21 4.27 15.62
CA LEU A 10 -3.21 3.20 15.69
C LEU A 10 -3.78 1.86 15.20
N ARG A 11 -5.00 1.53 15.63
CA ARG A 11 -5.68 0.28 15.25
C ARG A 11 -6.01 0.25 13.75
N ARG A 12 -6.52 1.36 13.21
CA ARG A 12 -6.85 1.48 11.78
C ARG A 12 -5.59 1.42 10.94
N THR A 13 -4.53 2.14 11.29
CA THR A 13 -3.27 2.19 10.51
C THR A 13 -2.34 0.99 10.67
N ARG A 14 -2.70 -0.01 11.49
CA ARG A 14 -1.82 -1.12 11.91
C ARG A 14 -0.52 -0.67 12.61
N LEU A 15 -0.43 0.59 13.03
CA LEU A 15 0.73 1.10 13.77
C LEU A 15 0.81 0.58 15.22
N SER A 16 -0.12 -0.27 15.63
CA SER A 16 -0.05 -1.06 16.87
C SER A 16 0.11 -2.56 16.61
N ASP A 17 0.33 -2.96 15.36
CA ASP A 17 0.47 -4.36 14.96
C ASP A 17 1.96 -4.72 14.93
N ALA A 18 2.37 -5.62 15.83
CA ALA A 18 3.78 -5.98 16.02
C ALA A 18 4.43 -6.52 14.74
N ASP A 19 3.68 -7.23 13.89
CA ASP A 19 4.19 -7.74 12.61
C ASP A 19 4.53 -6.58 11.67
N PHE A 20 3.62 -5.60 11.58
CA PHE A 20 3.81 -4.44 10.70
C PHE A 20 4.94 -3.54 11.19
N GLU A 21 5.04 -3.32 12.50
CA GLU A 21 6.17 -2.61 13.10
C GLU A 21 7.52 -3.30 12.79
N GLY A 22 7.54 -4.64 12.87
CA GLY A 22 8.70 -5.45 12.49
C GLY A 22 9.13 -5.24 11.05
N ASP A 23 8.18 -5.12 10.13
CA ASP A 23 8.48 -4.87 8.71
C ASP A 23 9.05 -3.48 8.45
N VAL A 24 8.47 -2.47 9.10
CA VAL A 24 8.95 -1.08 9.00
C VAL A 24 10.38 -1.00 9.51
N LEU A 25 10.66 -1.64 10.66
CA LEU A 25 12.00 -1.71 11.22
C LEU A 25 12.97 -2.48 10.32
N ALA A 26 12.52 -3.60 9.73
CA ALA A 26 13.31 -4.35 8.76
C ALA A 26 13.67 -3.50 7.53
N VAL A 27 12.71 -2.77 6.95
CA VAL A 27 12.96 -1.87 5.80
C VAL A 27 13.98 -0.79 6.13
N ILE A 28 13.82 -0.10 7.26
CA ILE A 28 14.75 0.94 7.70
C ILE A 28 16.15 0.36 7.91
N SER A 29 16.23 -0.82 8.52
CA SER A 29 17.49 -1.51 8.81
C SER A 29 18.20 -1.95 7.53
N LEU A 30 17.45 -2.51 6.59
CA LEU A 30 17.94 -2.94 5.28
C LEU A 30 18.47 -1.76 4.46
N ILE A 31 17.71 -0.66 4.39
CA ILE A 31 18.16 0.59 3.75
C ILE A 31 19.46 1.08 4.38
N SER A 32 19.51 1.15 5.72
CA SER A 32 20.68 1.63 6.45
C SER A 32 21.90 0.75 6.23
N PHE A 33 21.71 -0.57 6.24
CA PHE A 33 22.78 -1.54 6.01
C PHE A 33 23.36 -1.42 4.60
N SER A 34 22.50 -1.36 3.57
CA SER A 34 22.95 -1.25 2.18
C SER A 34 23.62 0.08 1.89
N LEU A 35 23.12 1.19 2.44
CA LEU A 35 23.80 2.48 2.33
C LEU A 35 25.18 2.50 3.03
N ARG A 36 25.35 1.79 4.15
CA ARG A 36 26.63 1.72 4.88
C ARG A 36 27.64 0.79 4.21
N THR A 37 27.18 -0.33 3.67
CA THR A 37 28.06 -1.40 3.19
C THR A 37 28.24 -1.41 1.68
N GLY A 38 27.37 -0.72 0.94
CA GLY A 38 27.30 -0.80 -0.52
C GLY A 38 26.96 -2.19 -1.03
N LYS A 39 26.40 -3.07 -0.19
CA LYS A 39 26.03 -4.44 -0.55
C LYS A 39 24.56 -4.54 -0.96
N PRO A 40 24.25 -5.39 -1.96
CA PRO A 40 22.90 -5.51 -2.49
C PRO A 40 21.93 -5.99 -1.41
N LEU A 41 20.67 -5.63 -1.59
CA LEU A 41 19.61 -5.96 -0.65
C LEU A 41 19.21 -7.44 -0.82
N PRO A 42 18.67 -8.09 0.23
CA PRO A 42 18.08 -9.41 0.07
C PRO A 42 16.99 -9.39 -1.00
N GLN A 43 16.93 -10.44 -1.83
CA GLN A 43 15.99 -10.54 -2.95
C GLN A 43 14.52 -10.54 -2.50
N VAL A 44 14.25 -11.05 -1.29
CA VAL A 44 12.95 -10.97 -0.63
C VAL A 44 13.02 -9.87 0.43
N THR A 45 12.26 -8.79 0.22
CA THR A 45 12.05 -7.75 1.22
C THR A 45 10.59 -7.70 1.63
N PRO A 46 10.24 -7.23 2.84
CA PRO A 46 8.85 -7.07 3.27
C PRO A 46 8.10 -5.93 2.54
N CYS A 47 8.76 -5.27 1.57
CA CYS A 47 8.16 -4.24 0.74
C CYS A 47 7.22 -4.82 -0.32
N PRO A 48 6.23 -4.03 -0.79
CA PRO A 48 5.95 -2.65 -0.39
C PRO A 48 5.22 -2.56 0.96
N LEU A 49 5.74 -1.74 1.88
CA LEU A 49 5.13 -1.43 3.17
C LEU A 49 3.74 -0.84 2.99
N LEU A 50 3.52 -0.08 1.93
CA LEU A 50 2.21 0.50 1.63
C LEU A 50 1.13 -0.57 1.39
N ASN A 51 1.49 -1.68 0.76
CA ASN A 51 0.55 -2.79 0.55
C ASN A 51 0.16 -3.44 1.88
N ARG A 52 1.13 -3.61 2.78
CA ARG A 52 0.91 -4.17 4.12
C ARG A 52 0.18 -3.21 5.05
N PHE A 53 0.48 -1.92 4.92
CA PHE A 53 -0.26 -0.84 5.55
C PHE A 53 -1.73 -0.95 5.16
N MET A 54 -2.05 -1.12 3.87
CA MET A 54 -3.41 -1.20 3.31
C MET A 54 -4.10 -2.56 3.44
N GLU A 55 -3.42 -3.59 3.96
CA GLU A 55 -3.91 -4.97 4.01
C GLU A 55 -5.16 -5.09 4.91
N ARG A 56 -5.20 -4.32 6.01
CA ARG A 56 -6.47 -3.99 6.66
C ARG A 56 -7.08 -2.84 5.89
N ARG A 57 -8.25 -3.07 5.30
CA ARG A 57 -8.92 -2.08 4.45
C ARG A 57 -9.12 -0.76 5.22
N HIS A 58 -8.47 0.31 4.76
CA HIS A 58 -8.69 1.66 5.29
C HIS A 58 -9.85 2.32 4.56
N GLY A 59 -10.91 2.66 5.29
CA GLY A 59 -12.04 3.41 4.75
C GLY A 59 -13.13 3.59 5.80
N LEU A 60 -13.75 4.77 5.83
CA LEU A 60 -14.82 5.12 6.79
C LEU A 60 -16.18 4.51 6.42
N ASN A 61 -16.19 3.42 5.66
CA ASN A 61 -17.41 2.76 5.19
C ASN A 61 -17.26 1.24 5.13
N ILE A 62 -16.32 0.70 5.90
CA ILE A 62 -16.13 -0.74 6.04
C ILE A 62 -16.46 -1.04 7.48
N VAL A 63 -17.73 -1.37 7.68
CA VAL A 63 -18.21 -2.07 8.86
C VAL A 63 -17.25 -3.25 9.07
N HIS A 64 -16.30 -3.12 9.99
CA HIS A 64 -15.76 -4.31 10.63
C HIS A 64 -16.92 -4.79 11.49
N GLU A 65 -17.59 -5.86 11.07
CA GLU A 65 -18.63 -6.51 11.87
C GLU A 65 -18.09 -7.03 13.21
N GLU A 66 -16.78 -6.88 13.48
CA GLU A 66 -16.09 -7.44 14.64
C GLU A 66 -15.47 -6.44 15.65
N SER A 67 -15.63 -5.12 15.51
CA SER A 67 -15.17 -4.18 16.57
C SER A 67 -16.33 -3.64 17.42
N GLU A 68 -16.73 -4.41 18.43
CA GLU A 68 -17.55 -3.93 19.55
C GLU A 68 -16.84 -2.82 20.37
N GLU A 69 -15.57 -2.53 20.08
CA GLU A 69 -14.72 -1.53 20.75
C GLU A 69 -14.37 -0.32 19.85
N ASP A 70 -15.33 0.26 19.15
CA ASP A 70 -15.07 1.46 18.32
C ASP A 70 -15.01 2.77 19.13
N PHE A 71 -14.80 2.69 20.45
CA PHE A 71 -14.65 3.83 21.37
C PHE A 71 -15.77 4.89 21.26
N GLY A 72 -16.95 4.52 20.75
CA GLY A 72 -18.07 5.43 20.48
C GLY A 72 -17.84 6.41 19.32
N LEU A 73 -16.83 6.17 18.47
CA LEU A 73 -16.47 7.09 17.39
C LEU A 73 -17.42 6.98 16.19
N PRO A 74 -17.65 8.10 15.46
CA PRO A 74 -18.46 8.09 14.25
C PRO A 74 -17.94 7.09 13.21
N LYS A 75 -18.80 6.15 12.81
CA LYS A 75 -18.52 5.15 11.77
C LYS A 75 -18.91 5.63 10.37
N VAL A 76 -19.70 6.69 10.27
CA VAL A 76 -20.24 7.24 9.02
C VAL A 76 -19.86 8.71 8.90
N LEU A 77 -19.56 9.15 7.68
CA LEU A 77 -19.29 10.55 7.37
C LEU A 77 -20.60 11.35 7.39
N SER A 78 -20.89 12.03 8.50
CA SER A 78 -21.90 13.09 8.57
C SER A 78 -21.25 14.46 8.41
N GLU A 79 -22.05 15.48 8.07
CA GLU A 79 -21.61 16.89 8.00
C GLU A 79 -20.95 17.33 9.33
N GLU A 80 -21.56 16.99 10.45
CA GLU A 80 -21.01 17.22 11.80
C GLU A 80 -19.64 16.55 12.00
N THR A 81 -19.45 15.34 11.46
CA THR A 81 -18.15 14.63 11.55
C THR A 81 -17.09 15.35 10.72
N LEU A 82 -17.44 15.89 9.55
CA LEU A 82 -16.53 16.65 8.70
C LEU A 82 -16.09 17.98 9.32
N GLU A 83 -16.98 18.63 10.07
CA GLU A 83 -16.68 19.87 10.80
C GLU A 83 -15.86 19.63 12.08
N SER A 84 -15.80 18.39 12.56
CA SER A 84 -15.05 18.04 13.76
C SER A 84 -13.53 18.20 13.59
N LEU A 85 -12.94 19.04 14.43
CA LEU A 85 -11.49 19.25 14.49
C LEU A 85 -10.72 17.97 14.86
N GLN A 86 -11.31 17.08 15.67
CA GLN A 86 -10.68 15.80 16.01
C GLN A 86 -10.60 14.89 14.78
N TYR A 87 -11.67 14.86 13.97
CA TYR A 87 -11.69 14.08 12.73
C TYR A 87 -10.72 14.64 11.69
N MET A 88 -10.65 15.97 11.53
CA MET A 88 -9.64 16.60 10.65
C MET A 88 -8.22 16.23 11.06
N ASN A 89 -7.89 16.32 12.35
CA ASN A 89 -6.57 15.90 12.86
C ASN A 89 -6.29 14.42 12.60
N PHE A 90 -7.32 13.56 12.73
CA PHE A 90 -7.22 12.14 12.39
C PHE A 90 -6.90 11.93 10.92
N CYS A 91 -7.61 12.61 10.00
CA CYS A 91 -7.36 12.51 8.56
C CYS A 91 -5.96 13.00 8.17
N VAL A 92 -5.48 14.08 8.77
CA VAL A 92 -4.12 14.59 8.57
C VAL A 92 -3.09 13.56 9.05
N GLY A 93 -3.31 12.97 10.23
CA GLY A 93 -2.47 11.89 10.76
C GLY A 93 -2.41 10.68 9.81
N LEU A 94 -3.57 10.23 9.32
CA LEU A 94 -3.67 9.10 8.38
C LEU A 94 -2.96 9.39 7.06
N SER A 95 -3.15 10.58 6.51
CA SER A 95 -2.49 11.03 5.28
C SER A 95 -0.97 11.13 5.46
N THR A 96 -0.52 11.57 6.64
CA THR A 96 0.90 11.69 6.98
C THR A 96 1.55 10.31 7.10
N ALA A 97 0.92 9.38 7.81
CA ALA A 97 1.40 7.99 7.93
C ALA A 97 1.51 7.32 6.54
N PHE A 98 0.48 7.45 5.71
CA PHE A 98 0.49 6.96 4.33
C PHE A 98 1.65 7.53 3.50
N SER A 99 1.91 8.83 3.61
CA SER A 99 3.00 9.51 2.93
C SER A 99 4.38 9.00 3.39
N ILE A 100 4.55 8.76 4.69
CA ILE A 100 5.78 8.17 5.25
C ILE A 100 6.04 6.79 4.66
N MET A 101 5.05 5.90 4.69
CA MET A 101 5.19 4.53 4.17
C MET A 101 5.52 4.53 2.67
N THR A 102 4.82 5.36 1.89
CA THR A 102 5.10 5.51 0.45
C THR A 102 6.52 6.00 0.18
N ARG A 103 7.06 6.88 1.02
CA ARG A 103 8.43 7.40 0.88
C ARG A 103 9.48 6.37 1.30
N LEU A 104 9.22 5.56 2.32
CA LEU A 104 10.09 4.44 2.69
C LEU A 104 10.18 3.41 1.57
N ASP A 105 9.06 3.06 0.93
CA ASP A 105 9.06 2.16 -0.23
C ASP A 105 9.86 2.74 -1.41
N LYS A 106 9.70 4.03 -1.70
CA LYS A 106 10.50 4.72 -2.73
C LYS A 106 11.99 4.74 -2.39
N LEU A 107 12.33 4.95 -1.12
CA LEU A 107 13.72 4.94 -0.66
C LEU A 107 14.32 3.55 -0.81
N MET A 108 13.58 2.49 -0.48
CA MET A 108 14.02 1.11 -0.72
C MET A 108 14.35 0.89 -2.20
N VAL A 109 13.46 1.29 -3.12
CA VAL A 109 13.71 1.18 -4.57
C VAL A 109 14.95 1.95 -4.99
N ALA A 110 15.09 3.21 -4.55
CA ALA A 110 16.26 4.03 -4.88
C ALA A 110 17.57 3.42 -4.37
N VAL A 111 17.58 2.85 -3.16
CA VAL A 111 18.77 2.18 -2.61
C VAL A 111 19.12 0.93 -3.40
N LYS A 112 18.12 0.15 -3.84
CA LYS A 112 18.36 -1.00 -4.71
C LYS A 112 19.05 -0.60 -6.02
N GLU A 113 18.57 0.47 -6.65
CA GLU A 113 19.19 1.03 -7.85
C GLU A 113 20.64 1.50 -7.58
N LEU A 114 20.90 2.15 -6.43
CA LEU A 114 22.23 2.62 -6.05
C LEU A 114 23.25 1.49 -5.90
N VAL A 115 22.83 0.31 -5.44
CA VAL A 115 23.71 -0.87 -5.32
C VAL A 115 23.84 -1.63 -6.65
N GLY A 116 23.27 -1.10 -7.73
CA GLY A 116 23.37 -1.65 -9.07
C GLY A 116 22.35 -2.75 -9.37
N GLU A 117 21.32 -2.92 -8.53
CA GLU A 117 20.21 -3.79 -8.88
C GLU A 117 19.39 -3.13 -9.98
N ARG A 118 19.35 -3.76 -11.16
CA ARG A 118 18.53 -3.31 -12.29
C ARG A 118 17.22 -4.07 -12.32
N TYR A 119 16.13 -3.31 -12.31
CA TYR A 119 14.79 -3.85 -12.40
C TYR A 119 14.25 -3.65 -13.82
N HIS A 120 13.84 -4.75 -14.48
CA HIS A 120 12.93 -4.66 -15.63
C HIS A 120 11.51 -4.47 -15.09
N ILE A 121 11.19 -3.31 -14.54
CA ILE A 121 9.81 -3.00 -14.14
C ILE A 121 9.33 -1.82 -14.99
N ASP A 122 8.59 -2.14 -16.05
CA ASP A 122 7.82 -1.16 -16.79
C ASP A 122 6.76 -0.56 -15.84
N GLY A 123 6.84 0.74 -15.57
CA GLY A 123 5.76 1.51 -14.93
C GLY A 123 5.99 2.04 -13.50
N VAL A 124 7.16 1.85 -12.88
CA VAL A 124 7.44 2.38 -11.52
C VAL A 124 7.77 3.89 -11.51
N GLY A 125 8.07 4.48 -12.68
CA GLY A 125 8.30 5.91 -12.85
C GLY A 125 7.07 6.74 -13.23
N LEU A 126 5.90 6.11 -13.43
CA LEU A 126 4.70 6.83 -13.83
C LEU A 126 3.93 7.31 -12.58
N PRO A 127 3.52 8.58 -12.51
CA PRO A 127 2.63 9.05 -11.46
C PRO A 127 1.37 8.18 -11.42
N LEU A 128 0.86 7.92 -10.22
CA LEU A 128 -0.30 7.07 -9.87
C LEU A 128 -1.60 7.30 -10.70
N HIS A 129 -1.63 8.30 -11.58
CA HIS A 129 -2.75 8.64 -12.45
C HIS A 129 -2.74 8.00 -13.85
N TYR A 130 -1.76 7.13 -14.19
CA TYR A 130 -1.75 6.49 -15.50
C TYR A 130 -1.82 4.96 -15.43
N ARG A 131 -2.88 4.42 -14.81
CA ARG A 131 -3.32 3.06 -15.13
C ARG A 131 -4.17 3.12 -16.41
N ARG A 132 -3.55 3.39 -17.55
CA ARG A 132 -4.22 3.21 -18.85
C ARG A 132 -4.37 1.71 -19.08
N GLY A 133 -5.61 1.27 -19.24
CA GLY A 133 -5.99 -0.13 -19.39
C GLY A 133 -5.11 -0.85 -20.41
N ARG A 134 -4.58 -2.00 -20.01
CA ARG A 134 -3.97 -2.97 -20.90
C ARG A 134 -5.02 -3.32 -21.96
N GLY A 135 -4.80 -2.89 -23.20
CA GLY A 135 -5.55 -3.40 -24.34
C GLY A 135 -5.38 -4.91 -24.39
N VAL A 136 -6.50 -5.63 -24.49
CA VAL A 136 -6.50 -7.04 -24.85
C VAL A 136 -6.10 -7.10 -26.31
N GLU A 137 -4.97 -7.75 -26.60
CA GLU A 137 -4.60 -8.08 -27.97
C GLU A 137 -5.64 -9.08 -28.49
N MET A 138 -6.51 -8.60 -29.37
CA MET A 138 -7.56 -9.39 -29.98
C MET A 138 -6.87 -10.35 -30.96
N ARG A 139 -6.61 -11.58 -30.51
CA ARG A 139 -6.21 -12.67 -31.43
C ARG A 139 -7.28 -12.78 -32.50
N THR A 140 -6.85 -12.64 -33.75
CA THR A 140 -7.68 -12.88 -34.93
C THR A 140 -8.21 -14.32 -34.87
N PRO A 141 -9.52 -14.55 -34.98
CA PRO A 141 -10.03 -15.89 -35.26
C PRO A 141 -9.76 -16.16 -36.75
N VAL A 142 -8.76 -16.98 -37.05
CA VAL A 142 -8.70 -17.66 -38.35
C VAL A 142 -9.63 -18.87 -38.24
N PRO A 143 -10.75 -18.93 -38.97
CA PRO A 143 -11.50 -20.16 -39.08
C PRO A 143 -10.73 -21.08 -40.03
N THR A 144 -10.13 -22.14 -39.51
CA THR A 144 -9.67 -23.26 -40.33
C THR A 144 -10.89 -23.97 -40.89
N LEU A 145 -11.07 -23.89 -42.21
CA LEU A 145 -11.98 -24.76 -42.95
C LEU A 145 -11.52 -26.22 -42.80
N PRO A 146 -12.41 -27.17 -42.47
CA PRO A 146 -12.06 -28.58 -42.56
C PRO A 146 -12.11 -29.03 -44.02
N GLU A 147 -10.96 -29.45 -44.57
CA GLU A 147 -10.89 -30.22 -45.80
C GLU A 147 -11.40 -31.65 -45.56
N SER A 148 -12.34 -32.04 -46.43
CA SER A 148 -12.68 -33.39 -46.92
C SER A 148 -12.89 -34.54 -45.91
N ASN A 149 -14.08 -35.14 -45.97
CA ASN A 149 -14.19 -36.60 -45.91
C ASN A 149 -14.92 -37.10 -47.16
N ALA A 150 -14.22 -37.98 -47.87
CA ALA A 150 -14.70 -38.73 -49.01
C ALA A 150 -15.75 -39.77 -48.58
N SER A 151 -16.82 -39.89 -49.36
CA SER A 151 -17.45 -41.14 -49.83
C SER A 151 -18.51 -40.79 -50.87
#